data_AF-A0A0X3BKV2-F1
#
_entry.id   AF-A0A0X3BKV2-F1
#
_cell.length_a   1.000
_cell.length_b   1.000
_cell.length_c   1.000
_cell.angle_alpha   90.00
_cell.angle_beta   90.00
_cell.angle_gamma   90.00
#
_symmetry.space_group_name_H-M   'P 1'
#
loop_
_entity.id
_entity.type
_entity.pdbx_description
1 polymer ?
#
loop_
_entity_poly.entity_id
_entity_poly.type
_entity_poly.pdbx_seq_one_letter_code
_entity_poly.pdbx_strand_id
1 'polypeptide(L)' 'MPTCSDCALYTKKTATDGECSINGPVPADRDAGRCPSRTFRPRG' A
#
# COMPACT_ATOMS: atom_id res chain seq x y z
N MET A 1 -5.83 -9.79 6.61
CA MET A 1 -6.38 -8.86 5.59
C MET A 1 -5.22 -8.30 4.79
N PRO A 2 -5.38 -8.02 3.49
CA PRO A 2 -4.29 -7.46 2.69
C PRO A 2 -3.87 -6.09 3.22
N THR A 3 -2.59 -5.75 3.09
CA THR A 3 -2.03 -4.46 3.50
C THR A 3 -1.53 -3.67 2.30
N CYS A 4 -1.06 -2.44 2.52
CA CYS A 4 -0.46 -1.64 1.46
C CYS A 4 0.75 -2.33 0.81
N SER A 5 1.56 -3.11 1.54
CA SER A 5 2.66 -3.88 0.94
C SER A 5 2.19 -4.91 -0.08
N ASP A 6 0.97 -5.42 0.08
CA ASP A 6 0.36 -6.38 -0.85
C ASP A 6 -0.18 -5.69 -2.12
N CYS A 7 -0.12 -4.36 -2.20
CA CYS A 7 -0.62 -3.60 -3.35
C CYS A 7 0.45 -3.40 -4.43
N ALA A 8 0.12 -3.63 -5.69
CA ALA A 8 1.01 -3.42 -6.84
C ALA A 8 1.45 -1.95 -7.00
N LEU A 9 0.67 -1.01 -6.46
CA LEU A 9 0.94 0.43 -6.49
C LEU A 9 1.85 0.92 -5.36
N TYR A 10 2.15 0.05 -4.39
CA TYR A 10 3.07 0.36 -3.32
C TYR A 10 4.53 0.23 -3.80
N THR A 11 5.44 1.02 -3.26
CA THR A 11 6.88 0.88 -3.52
C THR A 11 7.59 0.94 -2.18
N LYS A 12 8.21 -0.15 -1.77
CA LYS A 12 8.94 -0.23 -0.50
C LYS A 12 10.08 0.80 -0.49
N LYS A 13 10.19 1.58 0.59
CA LYS A 13 11.29 2.54 0.80
C LYS A 13 12.12 2.18 2.02
N THR A 14 11.47 1.74 3.09
CA THR A 14 12.12 1.27 4.33
C THR A 14 11.54 -0.08 4.74
N ALA A 15 11.90 -0.56 5.94
CA ALA A 15 11.32 -1.79 6.49
C ALA A 15 9.82 -1.64 6.81
N THR A 16 9.38 -0.45 7.22
CA THR A 16 8.02 -0.16 7.72
C THR A 16 7.20 0.72 6.78
N ASP A 17 7.86 1.46 5.88
CA ASP A 17 7.23 2.49 5.08
C ASP A 17 7.57 2.36 3.59
N GLY A 18 6.67 2.90 2.78
CA GLY A 18 6.86 3.01 1.35
C GLY A 18 6.03 4.12 0.77
N GLU A 19 5.95 4.12 -0.55
CA GLU A 19 5.22 5.10 -1.33
C GLU A 19 4.08 4.41 -2.07
N CYS A 20 2.85 4.90 -1.94
CA CYS A 20 1.75 4.57 -2.84
C CYS A 20 1.77 5.57 -4.00
N SER A 21 1.75 5.08 -5.24
CA SER A 21 1.76 5.95 -6.43
C SER A 21 0.57 6.91 -6.56
N ILE A 22 -0.50 6.73 -5.75
CA ILE A 22 -1.70 7.58 -5.75
C ILE A 22 -1.78 8.44 -4.47
N ASN A 23 -1.50 7.84 -3.30
CA ASN A 23 -1.74 8.49 -2.00
C ASN A 23 -0.46 9.01 -1.34
N GLY A 24 0.69 8.82 -1.95
CA GLY A 24 1.97 9.23 -1.39
C GLY A 24 2.50 8.27 -0.30
N PRO A 25 3.26 8.77 0.68
CA PRO A 25 3.85 7.95 1.72
C PRO A 25 2.82 7.16 2.54
N VAL A 26 3.06 5.87 2.73
CA VAL A 26 2.14 4.98 3.45
C VAL A 26 2.89 3.85 4.19
N PRO A 27 2.46 3.49 5.42
CA PRO A 27 3.00 2.31 6.11
C PRO A 27 2.73 1.03 5.34
N ALA A 28 3.67 0.09 5.36
CA ALA A 28 3.56 -1.21 4.71
C ALA A 28 2.37 -2.04 5.22
N ASP A 29 2.09 -1.95 6.53
CA ASP A 29 1.11 -2.74 7.26
C ASP A 29 -0.30 -2.11 7.30
N ARG A 30 -0.47 -0.92 6.70
CA ARG A 30 -1.78 -0.26 6.66
C ARG A 30 -2.78 -1.15 5.91
N ASP A 31 -3.91 -1.41 6.56
CA ASP A 31 -5.01 -2.21 6.01
C ASP A 31 -5.48 -1.67 4.66
N ALA A 32 -5.38 -2.50 3.62
CA ALA A 32 -5.81 -2.15 2.27
C ALA A 32 -7.34 -2.03 2.15
N GLY A 33 -8.11 -2.66 3.06
CA GLY A 33 -9.55 -2.45 3.17
C GLY A 33 -9.93 -0.99 3.49
N ARG A 34 -8.99 -0.22 4.01
CA ARG A 34 -9.12 1.22 4.31
C ARG A 34 -8.48 2.12 3.24
N CYS A 35 -8.18 1.59 2.06
CA CYS A 35 -7.60 2.38 0.97
C CYS A 35 -8.52 3.56 0.60
N PRO A 36 -8.07 4.84 0.77
CA PRO A 36 -8.91 6.00 0.50
C PRO A 36 -9.35 6.09 -0.96
N SER A 37 -8.46 5.72 -1.88
CA SER A 37 -8.72 5.72 -3.31
C SER A 37 -9.56 4.53 -3.79
N ARG A 38 -9.81 3.52 -2.94
CA ARG A 38 -10.50 2.27 -3.32
C ARG A 38 -9.91 1.58 -4.56
N THR A 39 -8.60 1.72 -4.76
CA THR A 39 -7.86 1.24 -5.94
C THR A 39 -6.84 0.16 -5.58
N PHE A 40 -7.09 -0.61 -4.52
CA PHE A 40 -6.21 -1.72 -4.14
C PHE A 40 -6.06 -2.70 -5.32
N ARG A 41 -4.81 -3.05 -5.64
CA ARG A 41 -4.47 -4.02 -6.68
C ARG A 41 -3.56 -5.08 -6.06
N PRO A 42 -4.01 -6.31 -5.82
CA PRO A 42 -3.17 -7.33 -5.23
C PRO A 42 -1.93 -7.56 -6.10
N ARG A 43 -0.77 -7.72 -5.46
CA ARG A 43 0.42 -8.30 -6.09
C ARG A 43 0.14 -9.80 -6.29
N GLY A 44 0.49 -10.30 -7.48
CA GLY A 44 0.44 -11.73 -7.79
C GLY A 44 1.44 -12.54 -6.98
#